data_AF-A0A1B0DMB6-F1
#
_entry.id   AF-A0A1B0DMB6-F1
#
_cell.length_a   1.000
_cell.length_b   1.000
_cell.length_c   1.000
_cell.angle_alpha   90.00
_cell.angle_beta   90.00
_cell.angle_gamma   90.00
#
_symmetry.space_group_name_H-M   'P 1'
#
loop_
_entity.id
_entity.type
_entity.pdbx_description
1 polymer ?
#
loop_
_entity_poly.entity_id
_entity_poly.type
_entity_poly.pdbx_seq_one_letter_code
_entity_poly.pdbx_strand_id
1 'polypeptide(L)'
;MGEHERYLRLKGQMLYIPESDLILFQCYPSVMNLDDLTKKGLFISDVPLHDATRDLVLLSEKFEAEYKLTRNLEILTDKLQQTYRELESEKQKTD
;
A
#
# COMPACT_ATOMS: atom_id res chain seq x y z
N MET A 1 17.33 11.03 7.09
CA MET A 1 16.58 10.93 5.83
C MET A 1 17.60 10.74 4.72
N GLY A 2 17.52 9.63 3.97
CA GLY A 2 18.43 9.42 2.84
C GLY A 2 18.11 10.41 1.73
N GLU A 3 19.13 10.96 1.07
CA GLU A 3 18.97 12.00 0.03
C GLU A 3 18.05 11.59 -1.13
N HIS A 4 17.75 10.30 -1.31
CA HIS A 4 16.95 9.78 -2.41
C HIS A 4 15.43 9.81 -2.18
N GLU A 5 14.95 10.01 -0.95
CA GLU A 5 13.50 10.00 -0.66
C GLU A 5 12.75 11.26 -1.11
N ARG A 6 13.46 12.33 -1.51
CA ARG A 6 12.83 13.62 -1.90
C ARG A 6 12.60 13.79 -3.40
N TYR A 7 13.10 12.90 -4.25
CA TYR A 7 12.97 13.07 -5.69
C TYR A 7 11.65 12.50 -6.19
N LEU A 8 10.85 13.35 -6.84
CA LEU A 8 9.65 12.93 -7.55
C LEU A 8 10.03 12.39 -8.93
N ARG A 9 9.98 11.07 -9.07
CA ARG A 9 10.15 10.43 -10.38
C ARG A 9 8.85 10.50 -11.17
N LEU A 10 8.88 11.16 -12.32
CA LEU A 10 7.76 11.19 -13.27
C LEU A 10 7.95 10.11 -14.35
N LYS A 11 6.93 9.30 -14.59
CA LYS A 11 6.87 8.34 -15.69
C LYS A 11 5.80 8.78 -16.67
N GLY A 12 6.06 8.63 -17.97
CA GLY A 12 5.13 9.15 -18.97
C GLY A 12 5.63 8.97 -20.39
N GLN A 13 4.95 9.64 -21.30
CA GLN A 13 5.23 9.65 -22.73
C GLN A 13 5.50 11.06 -23.24
N MET A 14 6.41 11.18 -24.21
CA MET A 14 6.65 12.40 -24.96
C MET A 14 5.85 12.37 -26.26
N LEU A 15 5.07 13.41 -26.50
CA LEU A 15 4.28 13.59 -27.72
C LEU A 15 4.74 14.86 -28.43
N TYR A 16 5.15 14.74 -29.70
CA TYR A 16 5.44 15.90 -30.52
C TYR A 16 4.14 16.49 -31.09
N ILE A 17 3.97 17.81 -30.96
CA ILE A 17 2.81 18.58 -31.42
C ILE A 17 3.27 19.51 -32.56
N PRO A 18 3.06 19.12 -33.83
CA PRO A 18 3.58 19.83 -34.99
C PRO A 18 3.07 21.27 -35.12
N GLU A 19 1.81 21.53 -34.76
CA GLU A 19 1.16 22.83 -34.92
C GLU A 19 1.82 23.93 -34.07
N SER A 20 2.46 23.54 -32.97
CA SER A 20 3.14 24.44 -32.05
C SER A 20 4.67 24.27 -32.02
N ASP A 21 5.21 23.28 -32.74
CA ASP A 21 6.63 22.88 -32.68
C ASP A 21 7.11 22.62 -31.23
N LEU A 22 6.33 21.85 -30.47
CA LEU A 22 6.60 21.54 -29.06
C LEU A 22 6.51 20.04 -28.77
N ILE A 23 7.22 19.60 -27.72
CA ILE A 23 7.07 18.26 -27.15
C ILE A 23 6.30 18.36 -25.83
N LEU A 24 5.12 17.76 -25.79
CA LEU A 24 4.34 17.59 -24.57
C LEU A 24 4.80 16.34 -23.81
N PHE A 25 5.13 16.47 -22.53
CA PHE A 25 5.38 15.34 -21.66
C PHE A 25 4.15 15.05 -20.79
N GLN A 26 3.35 14.07 -21.21
CA GLN A 26 2.23 13.57 -20.42
C GLN A 26 2.74 12.51 -19.44
N CYS A 27 2.61 12.76 -18.13
CA CYS A 27 3.23 11.92 -17.11
C CYS A 27 2.38 11.79 -15.84
N TYR A 28 2.79 10.85 -14.99
CA TYR A 28 2.26 10.59 -13.66
C TYR A 28 3.41 10.39 -12.66
N PRO A 29 3.20 10.67 -11.37
CA PRO A 29 4.19 10.42 -10.33
C PRO A 29 4.35 8.92 -10.07
N SER A 30 5.58 8.42 -10.09
CA SER A 30 5.89 7.03 -9.74
C SER A 30 5.84 6.89 -8.22
N VAL A 31 4.69 6.44 -7.71
CA VAL A 31 4.41 6.19 -6.28
C VAL A 31 3.84 4.79 -6.07
N MET A 32 4.07 4.21 -4.89
CA MET A 32 3.59 2.85 -4.57
C MET A 32 2.40 2.84 -3.60
N ASN A 33 2.38 3.74 -2.60
CA ASN A 33 1.40 3.76 -1.52
C ASN A 33 1.17 5.20 -1.01
N LEU A 34 0.26 5.39 -0.04
CA LEU A 34 -0.07 6.72 0.48
C LEU A 34 1.10 7.34 1.24
N ASP A 35 1.91 6.53 1.91
CA ASP A 35 3.11 6.99 2.61
C ASP A 35 4.13 7.59 1.64
N ASP A 36 4.36 6.96 0.48
CA ASP A 36 5.28 7.43 -0.55
C ASP A 36 4.78 8.74 -1.20
N LEU A 37 3.47 8.89 -1.40
CA LEU A 37 2.87 10.17 -1.80
C LEU A 37 3.17 11.27 -0.78
N THR A 38 2.89 11.00 0.50
CA THR A 38 3.06 11.96 1.59
C THR A 38 4.52 12.36 1.76
N LYS A 39 5.46 11.41 1.67
CA LYS A 39 6.91 11.67 1.70
C LYS A 39 7.38 12.58 0.58
N LYS A 40 6.71 12.54 -0.58
CA LYS A 40 6.97 13.39 -1.74
C LYS A 40 6.16 14.70 -1.73
N GLY A 41 5.39 14.96 -0.67
CA GLY A 41 4.58 16.18 -0.53
C GLY A 41 3.35 16.20 -1.44
N LEU A 42 2.89 15.04 -1.90
CA LEU A 42 1.71 14.87 -2.73
C LEU A 42 0.56 14.27 -1.92
N PHE A 43 -0.64 14.51 -2.38
CA PHE A 43 -1.87 13.95 -1.83
C PHE A 43 -2.58 13.07 -2.86
N ILE A 44 -3.43 12.18 -2.39
CA ILE A 44 -4.26 11.35 -3.28
C ILE A 44 -5.22 12.18 -4.14
N SER A 45 -5.57 13.39 -3.69
CA SER A 45 -6.36 14.37 -4.46
C SER A 45 -5.63 14.89 -5.69
N ASP A 46 -4.29 14.83 -5.71
CA ASP A 46 -3.47 15.28 -6.82
C ASP A 46 -3.42 14.23 -7.95
N VAL A 47 -3.84 12.99 -7.66
CA VAL A 47 -3.97 11.92 -8.66
C VAL A 47 -5.40 11.93 -9.24
N PRO A 48 -5.56 12.18 -10.55
CA PRO A 48 -6.88 12.26 -11.17
C PRO A 48 -7.70 10.97 -11.02
N LEU A 49 -9.03 11.10 -10.97
CA LEU A 49 -9.94 9.95 -10.82
C LEU A 49 -9.88 8.93 -11.96
N HIS A 50 -9.50 9.38 -13.16
CA HIS A 50 -9.36 8.51 -14.33
C HIS A 50 -7.98 7.87 -14.44
N ASP A 51 -7.04 8.24 -13.56
CA ASP A 51 -5.70 7.67 -13.54
C ASP A 51 -5.71 6.35 -12.77
N ALA A 52 -5.40 5.25 -13.47
CA ALA A 52 -5.36 3.91 -12.89
C ALA A 52 -4.35 3.79 -11.73
N THR A 53 -3.34 4.67 -11.65
CA THR A 53 -2.37 4.67 -10.53
C THR A 53 -3.03 5.03 -9.20
N ARG A 54 -4.13 5.79 -9.22
CA ARG A 54 -4.91 6.08 -8.02
C ARG A 54 -5.46 4.81 -7.38
N ASP A 55 -6.06 3.95 -8.20
CA ASP A 55 -6.61 2.68 -7.74
C ASP A 55 -5.50 1.76 -7.23
N LEU A 56 -4.35 1.72 -7.91
CA LEU A 56 -3.20 0.93 -7.47
C LEU A 56 -2.68 1.35 -6.09
N VAL A 57 -2.57 2.66 -5.84
CA VAL A 57 -2.15 3.19 -4.53
C VAL A 57 -3.16 2.80 -3.44
N LEU A 58 -4.46 2.93 -3.70
CA LEU A 58 -5.50 2.57 -2.72
C LEU A 58 -5.57 1.06 -2.48
N LEU A 59 -5.36 0.25 -3.52
CA LEU A 59 -5.28 -1.21 -3.38
C LEU A 59 -4.09 -1.63 -2.54
N SER A 60 -2.93 -0.97 -2.67
CA SER A 60 -1.77 -1.21 -1.80
C SER A 60 -2.14 -1.08 -0.31
N GLU A 61 -2.81 0.02 0.06
CA GLU A 61 -3.25 0.26 1.44
C GLU A 61 -4.24 -0.81 1.93
N LYS A 62 -5.19 -1.17 1.06
CA LYS A 62 -6.16 -2.22 1.36
C LYS A 62 -5.46 -3.55 1.62
N PHE A 63 -4.53 -3.95 0.76
CA PHE A 63 -3.79 -5.20 0.93
C PHE A 63 -2.94 -5.20 2.20
N GLU A 64 -2.32 -4.07 2.55
CA GLU A 64 -1.57 -3.98 3.80
C GLU A 64 -2.48 -4.13 5.03
N ALA A 65 -3.66 -3.51 5.01
CA ALA A 65 -4.64 -3.65 6.09
C ALA A 65 -5.19 -5.08 6.21
N GLU A 66 -5.54 -5.70 5.08
CA GLU A 66 -5.99 -7.11 5.04
C GLU A 66 -4.91 -8.06 5.54
N TYR A 67 -3.65 -7.86 5.11
CA TYR A 67 -2.52 -8.66 5.57
C TYR A 67 -2.31 -8.58 7.09
N LYS A 68 -2.37 -7.36 7.66
CA LYS A 68 -2.28 -7.15 9.11
C LYS A 68 -3.41 -7.87 9.86
N LEU A 69 -4.63 -7.81 9.34
CA LEU A 69 -5.78 -8.49 9.94
C LEU A 69 -5.62 -10.01 9.91
N THR A 70 -5.29 -10.58 8.75
CA THR A 70 -5.09 -12.02 8.59
C THR A 70 -4.00 -12.54 9.54
N ARG A 71 -2.87 -11.84 9.63
CA ARG A 71 -1.79 -12.21 10.55
C ARG A 71 -2.23 -12.19 12.02
N ASN A 72 -3.05 -11.22 12.41
CA ASN A 72 -3.58 -11.18 13.78
C ASN A 72 -4.54 -12.33 14.06
N LEU A 73 -5.37 -12.71 13.08
CA LEU A 73 -6.27 -13.86 13.19
C LEU A 73 -5.49 -15.16 13.33
N GLU A 74 -4.41 -15.35 12.57
CA GLU A 74 -3.53 -16.53 12.70
C GLU A 74 -2.97 -16.63 14.12
N ILE A 75 -2.37 -15.56 14.63
CA ILE A 75 -1.79 -15.53 15.99
C ILE A 75 -2.85 -15.82 17.07
N LEU A 76 -4.05 -15.26 16.94
CA LEU A 76 -5.13 -15.49 17.90
C LEU A 76 -5.66 -16.92 17.84
N THR A 77 -5.72 -17.50 16.64
CA THR A 77 -6.13 -18.89 16.44
C THR A 77 -5.13 -19.85 17.08
N ASP A 78 -3.83 -19.62 16.91
CA ASP A 78 -2.78 -20.42 17.53
C ASP A 78 -2.85 -20.35 19.06
N LYS A 79 -3.04 -19.14 19.62
CA LYS A 79 -3.22 -18.95 21.06
C LYS A 79 -4.47 -19.66 21.58
N LEU A 80 -5.58 -19.57 20.87
CA LEU A 80 -6.83 -20.22 21.23
C LEU A 80 -6.68 -21.74 21.28
N GLN A 81 -6.02 -22.33 20.28
CA GLN A 81 -5.72 -23.76 20.25
C GLN A 81 -4.82 -24.18 21.42
N GLN A 82 -3.81 -23.38 21.75
CA GLN A 82 -2.94 -23.65 22.90
C GLN A 82 -3.71 -23.61 24.23
N THR A 83 -4.54 -22.58 24.46
CA THR A 83 -5.38 -22.48 25.67
C THR A 83 -6.38 -23.63 25.78
N TYR A 84 -6.94 -24.09 24.65
CA TYR A 84 -7.85 -25.24 24.65
C TYR A 84 -7.15 -26.53 25.11
N ARG A 85 -5.91 -26.79 24.64
CA ARG A 85 -5.10 -27.94 25.08
C ARG A 85 -4.75 -27.87 26.57
N GLU A 86 -4.40 -26.69 27.07
CA GLU A 86 -4.12 -26.48 28.49
C GLU A 86 -5.37 -26.75 29.35
N LEU A 87 -6.52 -26.26 28.90
CA LEU A 87 -7.80 -26.51 29.58
C LEU A 87 -8.16 -28.00 29.64
N GLU A 88 -7.96 -28.75 28.54
CA GLU A 88 -8.17 -30.20 28.54
C GLU A 88 -7.22 -30.93 29.50
N SER A 89 -5.95 -30.50 29.57
CA SER A 89 -4.99 -31.07 30.52
C SER A 89 -5.38 -30.82 31.98
N GLU A 90 -5.87 -29.63 32.32
CA GLU A 90 -6.31 -29.31 33.68
C GLU A 90 -7.59 -30.05 34.08
N LYS A 91 -8.52 -30.26 33.14
CA LYS A 91 -9.72 -31.09 33.38
C LYS A 91 -9.34 -32.52 33.75
N GLN A 92 -8.41 -33.14 33.02
CA GLN A 92 -7.93 -34.49 33.31
C GLN A 92 -7.25 -34.65 34.68
N LYS A 93 -6.73 -33.57 35.28
CA LYS A 93 -6.14 -33.60 36.62
C LYS A 93 -7.16 -33.48 37.75
N THR A 94 -8.37 -33.03 37.41
CA THR A 94 -9.45 -32.79 38.39
C THR A 94 -10.39 -34.00 38.51
N ASP A 95 -10.40 -34.89 37.50
CA ASP A 95 -11.05 -36.21 37.52
C ASP A 95 -10.12 -37.30 38.11
#